data_AF-A0A086SWK9-F1
#
_entry.id   AF-A0A086SWK9-F1
#
_cell.length_a   1.000
_cell.length_b   1.000
_cell.length_c   1.000
_cell.angle_alpha   90.00
_cell.angle_beta   90.00
_cell.angle_gamma   90.00
#
_symmetry.space_group_name_H-M   'P 1'
#
loop_
_entity.id
_entity.type
_entity.pdbx_description
1 polymer ?
#
loop_
_entity_poly.entity_id
_entity_poly.type
_entity_poly.pdbx_seq_one_letter_code
_entity_poly.pdbx_strand_id
1 'polypeptide(L)'
;MVPSNAACPPRLRANTDDELPVCAELGGHPDPARFRTQRVKEARDEAKKEIAEYKAKKDEEYKKFEAEHSKGNQQAEDEANKEAEKQIQSIKEAGKKGQADVVKNLLAAVLEAKPNAVSS
;
A
#
# COMPACT_ATOMS: atom_id res chain seq x y z
N MET A 1 -31.07 -60.29 6.33
CA MET A 1 -31.29 -59.77 4.96
C MET A 1 -32.16 -58.51 5.07
N VAL A 2 -31.58 -57.32 5.21
CA VAL A 2 -31.01 -56.41 4.17
C VAL A 2 -32.12 -55.60 3.48
N PRO A 3 -31.97 -54.26 3.39
CA PRO A 3 -33.06 -53.29 3.51
C PRO A 3 -33.56 -52.78 2.15
N SER A 4 -34.86 -52.50 2.04
CA SER A 4 -35.40 -51.80 0.88
C SER A 4 -35.17 -50.29 1.02
N ASN A 5 -33.95 -49.91 0.64
CA ASN A 5 -33.50 -48.66 0.03
C ASN A 5 -34.39 -47.41 0.24
N ALA A 6 -33.89 -46.49 1.08
CA ALA A 6 -34.35 -45.11 1.14
C ALA A 6 -33.98 -44.39 -0.17
N ALA A 7 -34.95 -44.26 -1.09
CA ALA A 7 -34.83 -43.32 -2.19
C ALA A 7 -35.13 -41.92 -1.67
N CYS A 8 -34.08 -41.18 -1.31
CA CYS A 8 -34.15 -39.74 -1.17
C CYS A 8 -34.53 -39.14 -2.53
N PRO A 9 -35.64 -38.38 -2.68
CA PRO A 9 -35.95 -37.77 -3.97
C PRO A 9 -34.83 -36.80 -4.35
N PRO A 10 -34.41 -36.75 -5.62
CA PRO A 10 -33.34 -35.87 -6.05
C PRO A 10 -33.72 -34.42 -5.77
N ARG A 11 -32.85 -33.75 -5.01
CA ARG A 11 -32.82 -32.32 -4.75
C ARG A 11 -32.95 -31.59 -6.09
N LEU A 12 -34.10 -30.95 -6.33
CA LEU A 12 -34.34 -30.21 -7.57
C LEU A 12 -33.23 -29.17 -7.72
N ARG A 13 -32.40 -29.36 -8.75
CA ARG A 13 -31.33 -28.44 -9.13
C ARG A 13 -31.94 -27.07 -9.41
N ALA A 14 -31.43 -26.05 -8.73
CA ALA A 14 -31.53 -24.68 -9.20
C ALA A 14 -30.71 -24.54 -10.49
N ASN A 15 -31.40 -24.34 -11.61
CA ASN A 15 -30.88 -23.70 -12.82
C ASN A 15 -31.97 -22.65 -13.15
N THR A 16 -31.80 -21.34 -12.97
CA THR A 16 -31.10 -20.44 -13.92
C THR A 16 -31.12 -21.01 -15.32
N ASP A 17 -32.17 -20.72 -16.08
CA ASP A 17 -32.14 -19.77 -17.19
C ASP A 17 -33.47 -19.84 -17.96
N ASP A 18 -33.88 -18.68 -18.47
CA ASP A 18 -35.01 -18.44 -19.38
C ASP A 18 -36.45 -18.45 -18.81
N GLU A 19 -37.32 -17.69 -19.47
CA GLU A 19 -38.75 -17.42 -19.16
C GLU A 19 -39.05 -16.18 -18.29
N LEU A 20 -38.78 -14.99 -18.83
CA LEU A 20 -39.80 -13.92 -18.89
C LEU A 20 -39.70 -13.29 -20.30
N PRO A 21 -40.82 -13.15 -21.04
CA PRO A 21 -41.74 -12.06 -20.72
C PRO A 21 -43.22 -12.38 -20.99
N VAL A 22 -44.04 -12.35 -19.94
CA VAL A 22 -45.48 -12.06 -20.10
C VAL A 22 -45.73 -10.68 -19.51
N CYS A 23 -45.47 -9.67 -20.32
CA CYS A 23 -46.03 -8.33 -20.11
C CYS A 23 -47.12 -8.12 -21.16
N ALA A 24 -48.33 -8.58 -20.86
CA ALA A 24 -49.51 -8.24 -21.65
C ALA A 24 -50.66 -7.84 -20.73
N GLU A 25 -50.85 -6.53 -20.72
CA GLU A 25 -52.14 -5.84 -20.65
C GLU A 25 -52.91 -5.78 -19.32
N LEU A 26 -53.62 -4.66 -19.22
CA LEU A 26 -54.63 -4.25 -18.24
C LEU A 26 -54.08 -3.54 -17.01
N GLY A 27 -54.27 -2.20 -17.04
CA GLY A 27 -54.04 -1.30 -15.92
C GLY A 27 -54.62 -1.86 -14.63
N GLY A 28 -53.75 -2.08 -13.65
CA GLY A 28 -54.09 -2.70 -12.39
C GLY A 28 -53.44 -1.89 -11.29
N HIS A 29 -54.27 -1.46 -10.35
CA HIS A 29 -53.87 -0.90 -9.07
C HIS A 29 -52.66 -1.68 -8.52
N PRO A 30 -51.60 -0.98 -8.09
CA PRO A 30 -50.33 -1.63 -7.87
C PRO A 30 -50.43 -2.66 -6.74
N ASP A 31 -50.22 -3.91 -7.13
CA ASP A 31 -50.34 -5.08 -6.27
C ASP A 31 -49.38 -4.96 -5.07
N PRO A 32 -49.85 -5.06 -3.82
CA PRO A 32 -49.02 -4.95 -2.63
C PRO A 32 -47.86 -5.96 -2.58
N ALA A 33 -47.95 -7.10 -3.27
CA ALA A 33 -46.83 -8.02 -3.44
C ALA A 33 -45.74 -7.45 -4.37
N ARG A 34 -46.13 -6.79 -5.46
CA ARG A 34 -45.21 -6.15 -6.41
C ARG A 34 -44.45 -5.01 -5.76
N PHE A 35 -45.12 -4.13 -4.99
CA PHE A 35 -44.44 -3.08 -4.26
C PHE A 35 -43.43 -3.59 -3.24
N ARG A 36 -43.77 -4.65 -2.50
CA ARG A 36 -42.83 -5.29 -1.57
C ARG A 36 -41.60 -5.80 -2.30
N THR A 37 -41.78 -6.50 -3.42
CA THR A 37 -40.65 -6.98 -4.22
C THR A 37 -39.83 -5.84 -4.85
N GLN A 38 -40.48 -4.74 -5.23
CA GLN A 38 -39.82 -3.55 -5.77
C GLN A 38 -38.92 -2.89 -4.70
N ARG A 39 -39.43 -2.68 -3.48
CA ARG A 39 -38.64 -2.11 -2.37
C ARG A 39 -37.45 -3.00 -1.98
N VAL A 40 -37.62 -4.32 -2.03
CA VAL A 40 -36.53 -5.27 -1.78
C VAL A 40 -35.46 -5.20 -2.87
N LYS A 41 -35.85 -5.05 -4.14
CA LYS A 41 -34.92 -4.87 -5.27
C LYS A 41 -34.17 -3.55 -5.16
N GLU A 42 -34.89 -2.46 -4.93
CA GLU A 42 -34.30 -1.12 -4.73
C GLU A 42 -33.28 -1.13 -3.59
N ALA A 43 -33.63 -1.69 -2.42
CA ALA A 43 -32.70 -1.80 -1.30
C ALA A 43 -31.48 -2.68 -1.61
N ARG A 44 -31.64 -3.74 -2.41
CA ARG A 44 -30.53 -4.58 -2.86
C ARG A 44 -29.60 -3.84 -3.80
N ASP A 45 -30.13 -3.09 -4.74
CA ASP A 45 -29.32 -2.37 -5.74
C ASP A 45 -28.64 -1.14 -5.13
N GLU A 46 -29.30 -0.46 -4.19
CA GLU A 46 -28.71 0.63 -3.41
C GLU A 46 -27.56 0.14 -2.52
N ALA A 47 -27.73 -0.98 -1.81
CA ALA A 47 -26.65 -1.58 -1.03
C ALA A 47 -25.48 -2.05 -1.91
N LYS A 48 -25.73 -2.62 -3.09
CA LYS A 48 -24.68 -2.99 -4.05
C LYS A 48 -23.91 -1.75 -4.52
N LYS A 49 -24.63 -0.64 -4.77
CA LYS A 49 -24.03 0.62 -5.20
C LYS A 49 -23.14 1.21 -4.12
N GLU A 50 -23.61 1.28 -2.88
CA GLU A 50 -22.78 1.73 -1.74
C GLU A 50 -21.53 0.87 -1.55
N ILE A 51 -21.65 -0.46 -1.66
CA ILE A 51 -20.51 -1.37 -1.54
C ILE A 51 -19.49 -1.11 -2.68
N ALA A 52 -19.97 -0.89 -3.90
CA ALA A 52 -19.11 -0.59 -5.04
C ALA A 52 -18.40 0.76 -4.88
N GLU A 53 -19.12 1.80 -4.44
CA GLU A 53 -18.54 3.11 -4.16
C GLU A 53 -17.53 3.07 -3.01
N TYR A 54 -17.81 2.31 -1.94
CA TYR A 54 -16.89 2.15 -0.82
C TYR A 54 -15.60 1.44 -1.25
N LYS A 55 -15.72 0.38 -2.07
CA LYS A 55 -14.56 -0.31 -2.64
C LYS A 55 -13.74 0.60 -3.55
N ALA A 56 -14.40 1.33 -4.46
CA ALA A 56 -13.72 2.26 -5.35
C ALA A 56 -12.98 3.36 -4.57
N LYS A 57 -13.62 3.97 -3.56
CA LYS A 57 -12.99 4.96 -2.69
C LYS A 57 -11.78 4.38 -1.96
N LYS A 58 -11.88 3.16 -1.43
CA LYS A 58 -10.78 2.49 -0.74
C LYS A 58 -9.64 2.15 -1.70
N ASP A 59 -9.93 1.65 -2.89
CA ASP A 59 -8.91 1.35 -3.90
C ASP A 59 -8.18 2.62 -4.37
N GLU A 60 -8.90 3.74 -4.52
CA GLU A 60 -8.29 5.04 -4.83
C GLU A 60 -7.41 5.55 -3.67
N GLU A 61 -7.87 5.41 -2.43
CA GLU A 61 -7.11 5.76 -1.23
C GLU A 61 -5.84 4.91 -1.12
N TYR A 62 -5.94 3.60 -1.35
CA TYR A 62 -4.79 2.70 -1.39
C TYR A 62 -3.82 3.03 -2.52
N LYS A 63 -4.31 3.32 -3.74
CA LYS A 63 -3.43 3.71 -4.86
C LYS A 63 -2.72 5.03 -4.61
N LYS A 64 -3.39 6.03 -4.02
CA LYS A 64 -2.75 7.29 -3.63
C LYS A 64 -1.73 7.06 -2.54
N PHE A 65 -2.07 6.27 -1.53
CA PHE A 65 -1.16 5.89 -0.46
C PHE A 65 0.05 5.13 -1.01
N GLU A 66 -0.13 4.17 -1.92
CA GLU A 66 0.98 3.49 -2.59
C GLU A 66 1.82 4.47 -3.43
N ALA A 67 1.22 5.39 -4.17
CA ALA A 67 1.97 6.37 -4.95
C ALA A 67 2.76 7.37 -4.08
N GLU A 68 2.18 7.80 -2.96
CA GLU A 68 2.80 8.74 -2.02
C GLU A 68 3.84 8.05 -1.13
N HIS A 69 3.61 6.81 -0.71
CA HIS A 69 4.49 6.07 0.20
C HIS A 69 5.48 5.13 -0.51
N SER A 70 5.23 4.71 -1.76
CA SER A 70 6.24 4.00 -2.57
C SER A 70 7.43 4.90 -2.92
N LYS A 71 7.29 6.23 -2.79
CA LYS A 71 8.38 7.19 -2.86
C LYS A 71 9.20 7.30 -1.58
N GLY A 72 8.81 6.63 -0.49
CA GLY A 72 9.51 6.70 0.78
C GLY A 72 11.00 6.35 0.67
N ASN A 73 11.36 5.37 -0.18
CA ASN A 73 12.77 5.01 -0.37
C ASN A 73 13.54 6.08 -1.15
N GLN A 74 12.94 6.69 -2.18
CA GLN A 74 13.60 7.75 -2.96
C GLN A 74 13.74 9.05 -2.15
N GLN A 75 12.72 9.44 -1.39
CA GLN A 75 12.80 10.62 -0.52
C GLN A 75 13.82 10.43 0.60
N ALA A 76 13.84 9.24 1.24
CA ALA A 76 14.83 8.93 2.26
C ALA A 76 16.25 8.88 1.67
N GLU A 77 16.45 8.31 0.48
CA GLU A 77 17.74 8.31 -0.21
C GLU A 77 18.19 9.73 -0.61
N ASP A 78 17.30 10.56 -1.16
CA ASP A 78 17.61 11.94 -1.54
C ASP A 78 17.94 12.82 -0.32
N GLU A 79 17.22 12.63 0.78
CA GLU A 79 17.45 13.37 2.03
C GLU A 79 18.76 12.93 2.70
N ALA A 80 19.01 11.62 2.77
CA ALA A 80 20.27 11.08 3.26
C ALA A 80 21.47 11.51 2.40
N ASN A 81 21.34 11.50 1.07
CA ASN A 81 22.39 11.95 0.15
C ASN A 81 22.73 13.44 0.36
N LYS A 82 21.71 14.31 0.49
CA LYS A 82 21.92 15.73 0.76
C LYS A 82 22.62 15.99 2.09
N GLU A 83 22.27 15.23 3.13
CA GLU A 83 22.92 15.36 4.43
C GLU A 83 24.36 14.83 4.40
N ALA A 84 24.60 13.71 3.74
CA ALA A 84 25.94 13.17 3.51
C ALA A 84 26.83 14.13 2.73
N GLU A 85 26.32 14.77 1.67
CA GLU A 85 27.06 15.77 0.90
C GLU A 85 27.45 16.98 1.75
N LYS A 86 26.54 17.48 2.61
CA LYS A 86 26.83 18.57 3.55
C LYS A 86 27.93 18.17 4.54
N GLN A 87 27.84 16.97 5.11
CA GLN A 87 28.86 16.43 6.02
C GLN A 87 30.22 16.32 5.32
N ILE A 88 30.26 15.80 4.09
CA ILE A 88 31.50 15.70 3.29
C ILE A 88 32.09 17.08 3.01
N GLN A 89 31.26 18.08 2.67
CA GLN A 89 31.72 19.45 2.45
C GLN A 89 32.31 20.04 3.74
N SER A 90 31.63 19.87 4.88
CA SER A 90 32.12 20.33 6.18
C SER A 90 33.46 19.69 6.56
N ILE A 91 33.60 18.36 6.37
CA ILE A 91 34.86 17.63 6.62
C ILE A 91 35.97 18.15 5.70
N LYS A 92 35.68 18.40 4.41
CA LYS A 92 36.66 18.95 3.46
C LYS A 92 37.13 20.34 3.88
N GLU A 93 36.22 21.21 4.33
CA GLU A 93 36.57 22.55 4.81
C GLU A 93 37.38 22.50 6.10
N ALA A 94 36.98 21.69 7.07
CA ALA A 94 37.71 21.49 8.32
C ALA A 94 39.12 20.92 8.05
N GLY A 95 39.22 19.94 7.14
CA GLY A 95 40.48 19.35 6.71
C GLY A 95 41.41 20.39 6.07
N LYS A 96 40.90 21.23 5.17
CA LYS A 96 41.67 22.33 4.57
C LYS A 96 42.18 23.33 5.61
N LYS A 97 41.36 23.67 6.61
CA LYS A 97 41.77 24.57 7.70
C LYS A 97 42.87 23.97 8.57
N GLY A 98 42.80 22.68 8.90
CA GLY A 98 43.80 21.99 9.72
C GLY A 98 45.05 21.53 8.97
N GLN A 99 45.01 21.46 7.64
CA GLN A 99 46.09 20.89 6.82
C GLN A 99 47.42 21.59 7.06
N ALA A 100 47.44 22.92 7.13
CA ALA A 100 48.67 23.68 7.33
C ALA A 100 49.33 23.36 8.68
N ASP A 101 48.54 23.21 9.74
CA ASP A 101 49.08 22.93 11.07
C ASP A 101 49.51 21.48 11.23
N VAL A 102 48.80 20.53 10.61
CA VAL A 102 49.22 19.13 10.56
C VAL A 102 50.57 18.99 9.83
N VAL A 103 50.73 19.68 8.69
CA VAL A 103 52.00 19.67 7.93
C VAL A 103 53.14 20.27 8.76
N LYS A 104 52.91 21.40 9.44
CA LYS A 104 53.91 22.00 10.34
C LYS A 104 54.31 21.05 11.45
N ASN A 105 53.33 20.40 12.10
CA ASN A 105 53.59 19.47 13.20
C ASN A 105 54.35 18.22 12.73
N LEU A 106 54.03 17.67 11.55
CA LEU A 106 54.78 16.55 10.96
C LEU A 106 56.22 16.95 10.65
N LEU A 107 56.44 18.11 10.03
CA LEU A 107 57.78 18.59 9.71
C LEU A 107 58.59 18.87 10.98
N ALA A 108 57.98 19.49 11.99
CA ALA A 108 58.60 19.74 13.28
C ALA A 108 59.00 18.43 13.96
N ALA A 109 58.11 17.43 14.01
CA ALA A 109 58.41 16.14 14.61
C ALA A 109 59.51 15.35 13.88
N VAL A 110 59.58 15.46 12.54
CA VAL A 110 60.64 14.80 11.75
C VAL A 110 61.99 15.48 11.96
N LEU A 111 62.01 16.80 12.10
CA LEU A 111 63.25 17.58 12.27
C LEU A 111 63.74 17.60 13.73
N GLU A 112 62.84 17.44 14.69
CA GLU A 112 63.17 17.34 16.12
C GLU A 112 63.61 15.92 16.47
N ALA A 113 64.85 15.58 16.08
CA ALA A 113 65.50 14.36 16.52
C ALA A 113 65.67 14.39 18.04
N LYS A 114 64.84 13.65 18.76
CA LYS A 114 64.98 13.39 20.20
C LYS A 114 65.79 12.10 20.38
N PRO A 115 67.12 12.17 20.58
CA PRO A 115 67.91 10.99 20.87
C PRO A 115 67.49 10.43 22.23
N ASN A 116 66.76 9.33 22.21
CA ASN A 116 66.60 8.44 23.32
C ASN A 116 67.95 7.75 23.53
N ALA A 117 68.67 8.14 24.58
CA ALA A 117 69.84 7.40 25.05
C ALA A 117 69.39 5.95 25.25
N VAL A 118 69.96 5.02 24.49
CA VAL A 118 69.80 3.61 24.77
C VAL A 118 70.47 3.41 26.12
N SER A 119 69.65 3.27 27.17
CA SER A 119 70.13 3.01 28.51
C SER A 119 70.63 1.57 28.53
N SER A 120 71.92 1.39 28.22
CA SER A 120 72.68 0.17 28.44
C SER A 120 73.66 0.38 29.59
#